data_AF-A0A3D5KQS5-F1
#
_entry.id   AF-A0A3D5KQS5-F1
#
_cell.length_a   1.000
_cell.length_b   1.000
_cell.length_c   1.000
_cell.angle_alpha   90.00
_cell.angle_beta   90.00
_cell.angle_gamma   90.00
#
_symmetry.space_group_name_H-M   'P 1'
#
loop_
_entity.id
_entity.type
_entity.pdbx_description
1 polymer ?
#
loop_
_entity_poly.entity_id
_entity_poly.type
_entity_poly.pdbx_seq_one_letter_code
_entity_poly.pdbx_strand_id
1 'polypeptide(L)'
;MKKINLLAIAVLVASAGFAQTNWALDRAHSKIGFSATHFVVAETEGEFKDFDVKVSSTSDDFNGASVEFTAKVASINTENERRDGHLKSDDFFNAEKFPEIKFKGKIEKQGASYVLKGDLTIRD
;
A
#
# COMPACT_ATOMS: atom_id res chain seq x y z
N MET A 1 -20.67 58.80 -32.23
CA MET A 1 -20.57 59.14 -30.79
C MET A 1 -20.96 57.93 -29.96
N LYS A 2 -20.15 57.62 -28.94
CA LYS A 2 -20.33 56.66 -27.85
C LYS A 2 -20.06 55.18 -28.17
N LYS A 3 -19.28 54.41 -27.42
CA LYS A 3 -18.09 54.62 -26.56
C LYS A 3 -17.38 53.26 -26.59
N ILE A 4 -16.07 53.26 -26.80
CA ILE A 4 -15.20 52.13 -26.43
C ILE A 4 -15.12 52.11 -24.90
N ASN A 5 -15.22 50.94 -24.27
CA ASN A 5 -14.39 50.58 -23.11
C ASN A 5 -14.47 49.07 -22.80
N LEU A 6 -13.30 48.45 -22.92
CA LEU A 6 -12.87 47.22 -22.27
C LEU A 6 -13.28 47.17 -20.79
N LEU A 7 -13.75 46.02 -20.32
CA LEU A 7 -13.36 45.51 -19.01
C LEU A 7 -13.35 43.98 -19.06
N ALA A 8 -12.13 43.47 -19.17
CA ALA A 8 -11.80 42.08 -18.98
C ALA A 8 -12.06 41.68 -17.53
N ILE A 9 -12.76 40.56 -17.33
CA ILE A 9 -12.55 39.71 -16.17
C ILE A 9 -12.42 38.29 -16.72
N ALA A 10 -11.23 37.97 -17.21
CA ALA A 10 -10.80 36.59 -17.29
C ALA A 10 -10.57 36.15 -15.83
N VAL A 11 -11.56 35.48 -15.24
CA VAL A 11 -11.34 34.75 -14.00
C VAL A 11 -10.40 33.59 -14.34
N LEU A 12 -9.09 33.84 -14.25
CA LEU A 12 -8.12 32.78 -14.04
C LEU A 12 -8.41 32.20 -12.65
N VAL A 13 -9.35 31.26 -12.59
CA VAL A 13 -9.31 30.26 -11.53
C VAL A 13 -8.05 29.47 -11.83
N ALA A 14 -6.93 29.91 -11.25
CA ALA A 14 -5.79 29.04 -11.07
C ALA A 14 -6.30 27.91 -10.18
N SER A 15 -6.72 26.81 -10.80
CA SER A 15 -6.81 25.55 -10.09
C SER A 15 -5.39 25.26 -9.63
N ALA A 16 -5.07 25.67 -8.41
CA ALA A 16 -3.97 25.10 -7.66
C ALA A 16 -4.34 23.63 -7.45
N GLY A 17 -4.14 22.81 -8.49
CA GLY A 17 -4.11 21.38 -8.34
C GLY A 17 -2.96 21.12 -7.38
N PHE A 18 -3.27 20.70 -6.16
CA PHE A 18 -2.27 20.11 -5.29
C PHE A 18 -1.59 19.02 -6.11
N ALA A 19 -0.31 19.20 -6.41
CA ALA A 19 0.45 18.23 -7.19
C ALA A 19 0.52 16.94 -6.35
N GLN A 20 -0.32 15.97 -6.70
CA GLN A 20 -0.33 14.66 -6.07
C GLN A 20 0.73 13.80 -6.76
N THR A 21 1.77 13.46 -6.01
CA THR A 21 2.82 12.55 -6.48
C THR A 21 2.39 11.12 -6.19
N ASN A 22 2.39 10.29 -7.23
CA ASN A 22 2.11 8.87 -7.12
C ASN A 22 3.43 8.09 -7.22
N TRP A 23 3.66 7.21 -6.25
CA TRP A 23 4.80 6.31 -6.19
C TRP A 23 4.31 4.89 -6.45
N ALA A 24 4.98 4.22 -7.37
CA ALA A 24 4.73 2.83 -7.71
C ALA A 24 5.78 1.92 -7.06
N LEU A 25 5.40 0.65 -6.88
CA LEU A 25 6.29 -0.37 -6.37
C LEU A 25 7.53 -0.56 -7.25
N ASP A 26 8.71 -0.45 -6.64
CA ASP A 26 9.94 -1.01 -7.18
C ASP A 26 10.14 -2.43 -6.64
N ARG A 27 9.90 -3.44 -7.48
CA ARG A 27 9.98 -4.85 -7.09
C ARG A 27 11.38 -5.30 -6.71
N ALA A 28 12.43 -4.71 -7.28
CA ALA A 28 13.80 -5.16 -7.04
C ALA A 28 14.30 -4.79 -5.63
N HIS A 29 13.70 -3.76 -5.03
CA HIS A 29 14.13 -3.19 -3.75
C HIS A 29 13.04 -3.23 -2.67
N SER A 30 12.01 -4.05 -2.87
CA SER A 30 10.89 -4.17 -1.95
C SER A 30 10.64 -5.62 -1.57
N LYS A 31 10.23 -5.84 -0.33
CA LYS A 31 9.86 -7.17 0.20
C LYS A 31 8.69 -7.03 1.17
N ILE A 32 7.77 -7.99 1.11
CA ILE A 32 6.71 -8.17 2.10
C ILE A 32 7.00 -9.45 2.84
N GLY A 33 7.75 -9.31 3.93
CA GLY A 33 8.15 -10.41 4.80
C GLY A 33 7.26 -10.52 6.04
N PHE A 34 7.20 -11.71 6.61
CA PHE A 34 6.65 -11.97 7.94
C PHE A 34 7.54 -12.96 8.68
N SER A 35 7.42 -13.00 9.99
CA SER A 35 7.97 -14.06 10.83
C SER A 35 6.89 -14.57 11.79
N ALA A 36 6.90 -15.88 12.05
CA ALA A 36 6.02 -16.52 13.01
C ALA A 36 6.84 -17.34 13.99
N THR A 37 6.71 -17.01 15.28
CA THR A 37 7.38 -17.70 16.36
C THR A 37 6.75 -19.08 16.62
N HIS A 38 7.58 -20.11 16.63
CA HIS A 38 7.24 -21.48 16.99
C HIS A 38 7.80 -21.81 18.38
N PHE A 39 6.91 -21.82 19.39
CA PHE A 39 7.20 -22.10 20.80
C PHE A 39 8.33 -21.26 21.45
N VAL A 40 8.54 -20.02 21.01
CA VAL A 40 9.59 -19.09 21.53
C VAL A 40 11.03 -19.57 21.25
N VAL A 41 11.20 -20.65 20.48
CA VAL A 41 12.52 -21.26 20.23
C VAL A 41 12.94 -21.13 18.77
N ALA A 42 12.00 -21.22 17.83
CA ALA A 42 12.29 -21.17 16.40
C ALA A 42 11.42 -20.11 15.72
N GLU A 43 12.00 -19.38 14.78
CA GLU A 43 11.27 -18.45 13.91
C GLU A 43 11.07 -19.10 12.54
N THR A 44 9.85 -19.01 12.02
CA THR A 44 9.58 -19.30 10.61
C THR A 44 9.41 -17.99 9.88
N GLU A 45 10.38 -17.66 9.04
CA GLU A 45 10.28 -16.52 8.13
C GLU A 45 9.51 -16.92 6.86
N GLY A 46 8.82 -15.94 6.29
CA GLY A 46 8.20 -16.09 5.00
C GLY A 46 7.99 -14.74 4.32
N GLU A 47 7.54 -14.80 3.08
CA GLU A 47 7.27 -13.62 2.27
C GLU A 47 6.14 -13.89 1.27
N PHE A 48 5.56 -12.82 0.74
CA PHE A 48 4.71 -12.87 -0.45
C PHE A 48 5.50 -12.34 -1.64
N LYS A 49 5.70 -13.17 -2.66
CA LYS A 49 6.51 -12.82 -3.84
C LYS A 49 5.77 -12.00 -4.88
N ASP A 50 4.44 -12.10 -4.92
CA ASP A 50 3.59 -11.36 -5.85
C ASP A 50 2.76 -10.35 -5.07
N PHE A 51 3.17 -9.10 -5.16
CA PHE A 51 2.53 -7.98 -4.50
C PHE A 51 2.64 -6.70 -5.33
N ASP A 52 1.81 -5.73 -4.95
CA ASP A 52 1.81 -4.36 -5.46
C ASP A 52 1.61 -3.37 -4.32
N VAL A 53 2.17 -2.17 -4.48
CA VAL A 53 2.04 -1.06 -3.53
C VAL A 53 1.87 0.23 -4.32
N LYS A 54 0.90 1.04 -3.91
CA LYS A 54 0.68 2.39 -4.42
C LYS A 54 0.69 3.37 -3.27
N VAL A 55 1.53 4.38 -3.37
CA VAL A 55 1.57 5.49 -2.40
C VAL A 55 1.24 6.77 -3.13
N SER A 56 0.35 7.56 -2.54
CA SER A 56 -0.04 8.85 -3.08
C SER A 56 0.13 9.93 -2.04
N SER A 57 0.90 10.97 -2.36
CA SER A 57 1.22 12.06 -1.44
C SER A 57 1.02 13.42 -2.09
N THR A 58 0.49 14.37 -1.33
CA THR A 58 0.45 15.80 -1.69
C THR A 58 1.53 16.61 -0.98
N SER A 59 2.40 15.95 -0.20
CA SER A 59 3.50 16.54 0.56
C SER A 59 4.81 15.80 0.27
N ASP A 60 5.93 16.52 0.26
CA ASP A 60 7.28 15.94 0.10
C ASP A 60 7.69 15.10 1.31
N ASP A 61 7.08 15.33 2.46
CA ASP A 61 7.35 14.59 3.70
C ASP A 61 6.37 13.44 3.97
N PHE A 62 5.55 13.05 2.98
CA PHE A 62 4.59 11.95 3.08
C PHE A 62 3.54 12.07 4.20
N ASN A 63 3.47 13.18 4.92
CA ASN A 63 2.45 13.35 5.95
C ASN A 63 1.05 13.41 5.30
N GLY A 64 0.16 12.51 5.69
CA GLY A 64 -1.16 12.32 5.09
C GLY A 64 -1.17 11.48 3.81
N ALA A 65 -0.02 10.93 3.37
CA ALA A 65 0.04 10.10 2.18
C ALA A 65 -0.83 8.85 2.31
N SER A 66 -1.58 8.50 1.27
CA SER A 66 -2.41 7.30 1.21
C SER A 66 -1.62 6.13 0.68
N VAL A 67 -1.79 4.96 1.29
CA VAL A 67 -1.10 3.71 0.94
C VAL A 67 -2.13 2.64 0.65
N GLU A 68 -2.04 2.03 -0.52
CA GLU A 68 -2.77 0.81 -0.86
C GLU A 68 -1.76 -0.30 -1.16
N PHE A 69 -1.94 -1.45 -0.51
CA PHE A 69 -1.12 -2.64 -0.71
C PHE A 69 -2.00 -3.84 -1.04
N THR A 70 -1.50 -4.69 -1.93
CA THR A 70 -2.11 -5.99 -2.25
C THR A 70 -1.04 -7.05 -2.39
N ALA A 71 -1.29 -8.27 -1.87
CA ALA A 71 -0.45 -9.44 -2.13
C ALA A 71 -1.30 -10.65 -2.50
N LYS A 72 -0.81 -11.48 -3.42
CA LYS A 72 -1.45 -12.76 -3.76
C LYS A 72 -1.10 -13.81 -2.72
N VAL A 73 -2.09 -14.40 -2.07
CA VAL A 73 -1.89 -15.47 -1.08
C VAL A 73 -1.14 -16.66 -1.70
N ALA A 74 -1.44 -16.97 -2.97
CA ALA A 74 -0.79 -18.06 -3.69
C ALA A 74 0.74 -17.92 -3.83
N SER A 75 1.26 -16.69 -3.67
CA SER A 75 2.69 -16.37 -3.78
C SER A 75 3.46 -16.49 -2.46
N ILE A 76 2.81 -16.99 -1.41
CA ILE A 76 3.47 -17.24 -0.12
C ILE A 76 4.66 -18.19 -0.30
N ASN A 77 5.79 -17.81 0.29
CA ASN A 77 7.02 -18.58 0.27
C ASN A 77 7.64 -18.57 1.67
N THR A 78 7.80 -19.75 2.25
CA THR A 78 8.55 -19.98 3.48
C THR A 78 9.77 -20.86 3.23
N GLU A 79 10.19 -21.02 1.97
CA GLU A 79 11.24 -21.94 1.52
C GLU A 79 10.94 -23.42 1.84
N ASN A 80 9.67 -23.75 2.06
CA ASN A 80 9.21 -25.11 2.32
C ASN A 80 7.88 -25.35 1.61
N GLU A 81 7.94 -26.05 0.47
CA GLU A 81 6.79 -26.27 -0.41
C GLU A 81 5.59 -26.93 0.30
N ARG A 82 5.84 -27.86 1.24
CA ARG A 82 4.76 -28.51 1.99
C ARG A 82 4.06 -27.54 2.92
N ARG A 83 4.82 -26.70 3.62
CA ARG A 83 4.27 -25.67 4.51
C ARG A 83 3.54 -24.61 3.69
N ASP A 84 4.11 -24.18 2.56
CA ASP A 84 3.46 -23.22 1.66
C ASP A 84 2.13 -23.78 1.13
N GLY A 85 2.10 -25.06 0.76
CA GLY A 85 0.87 -25.77 0.39
C GLY A 85 -0.17 -25.74 1.51
N HIS A 86 0.23 -26.02 2.75
CA HIS A 86 -0.66 -26.00 3.91
C HIS A 86 -1.18 -24.58 4.23
N LEU A 87 -0.33 -23.56 4.17
CA LEU A 87 -0.71 -22.16 4.42
C LEU A 87 -1.75 -21.66 3.39
N LYS A 88 -1.76 -22.19 2.17
CA LYS A 88 -2.76 -21.86 1.14
C LYS A 88 -4.12 -22.54 1.34
N SER A 89 -4.20 -23.56 2.20
CA SER A 89 -5.43 -24.33 2.44
C SER A 89 -6.44 -23.60 3.35
N ASP A 90 -7.62 -24.19 3.53
CA ASP A 90 -8.68 -23.63 4.39
C ASP A 90 -8.33 -23.57 5.88
N ASP A 91 -7.32 -24.32 6.32
CA ASP A 91 -6.83 -24.27 7.69
C ASP A 91 -6.12 -22.93 8.00
N PHE A 92 -5.69 -22.19 6.97
CA PHE A 92 -4.95 -20.93 7.11
C PHE A 92 -5.56 -19.81 6.25
N PHE A 93 -4.90 -19.43 5.16
CA PHE A 93 -5.31 -18.26 4.38
C PHE A 93 -6.48 -18.54 3.44
N ASN A 94 -6.76 -19.82 3.12
CA ASN A 94 -7.75 -20.23 2.13
C ASN A 94 -7.61 -19.44 0.81
N ALA A 95 -6.50 -19.68 0.11
CA ALA A 95 -6.14 -18.92 -1.10
C ALA A 95 -7.15 -19.05 -2.25
N GLU A 96 -7.93 -20.13 -2.27
CA GLU A 96 -8.97 -20.35 -3.28
C GLU A 96 -10.15 -19.40 -3.08
N LYS A 97 -10.61 -19.22 -1.84
CA LYS A 97 -11.73 -18.33 -1.52
C LYS A 97 -11.29 -16.87 -1.34
N PHE A 98 -10.10 -16.65 -0.77
CA PHE A 98 -9.56 -15.32 -0.47
C PHE A 98 -8.17 -15.18 -1.09
N PRO A 99 -8.08 -14.89 -2.40
CA PRO A 99 -6.82 -14.93 -3.14
C PRO A 99 -5.87 -13.76 -2.82
N GLU A 100 -6.35 -12.73 -2.13
CA GLU A 100 -5.62 -11.48 -1.91
C GLU A 100 -5.61 -11.07 -0.43
N ILE A 101 -4.45 -10.61 0.04
CA ILE A 101 -4.33 -9.80 1.25
C ILE A 101 -4.32 -8.34 0.81
N LYS A 102 -5.06 -7.48 1.53
CA LYS A 102 -5.19 -6.06 1.18
C LYS A 102 -4.91 -5.18 2.38
N PHE A 103 -4.28 -4.05 2.15
CA PHE A 103 -4.16 -3.00 3.16
C PHE A 103 -4.51 -1.65 2.55
N LYS A 104 -5.27 -0.84 3.29
CA LYS A 104 -5.54 0.56 2.94
C LYS A 104 -5.32 1.44 4.16
N GLY A 105 -4.47 2.44 4.02
CA GLY A 105 -4.11 3.29 5.15
C GLY A 105 -3.54 4.65 4.77
N LYS A 106 -3.14 5.38 5.80
CA LYS A 106 -2.51 6.69 5.69
C LYS A 106 -1.27 6.79 6.57
N ILE A 107 -0.28 7.52 6.07
CA ILE A 107 0.95 7.85 6.79
C ILE A 107 0.71 9.11 7.63
N GLU A 108 1.10 9.05 8.91
CA GLU A 108 1.18 10.19 9.81
C GLU A 108 2.63 10.44 10.19
N LYS A 109 3.13 11.66 9.97
CA LYS A 109 4.47 12.04 10.42
C LYS A 109 4.45 12.36 11.91
N GLN A 110 5.38 11.75 12.66
CA GLN A 110 5.56 11.95 14.10
C GLN A 110 7.02 12.33 14.37
N GLY A 111 7.31 13.63 14.29
CA GLY A 111 8.67 14.15 14.42
C GLY A 111 9.58 13.62 13.30
N ALA A 112 10.55 12.77 13.67
CA ALA A 112 11.47 12.12 12.73
C ALA A 112 10.99 10.75 12.23
N SER A 113 9.86 10.25 12.74
CA SER A 113 9.31 8.93 12.40
C SER A 113 8.00 9.05 11.64
N TYR A 114 7.55 7.93 11.06
CA TYR A 114 6.26 7.80 10.40
C TYR A 114 5.46 6.67 11.03
N VAL A 115 4.14 6.87 11.13
CA VAL A 115 3.19 5.84 11.55
C VAL A 115 2.22 5.59 10.41
N LEU A 116 2.16 4.34 9.92
CA LEU A 116 1.18 3.91 8.94
C LEU A 116 -0.01 3.29 9.66
N LYS A 117 -1.19 3.91 9.57
CA LYS A 117 -2.44 3.39 10.15
C LYS A 117 -3.40 3.03 9.04
N GLY A 118 -4.09 1.91 9.18
CA GLY A 118 -5.06 1.48 8.19
C GLY A 118 -5.65 0.12 8.50
N ASP A 119 -6.49 -0.32 7.57
CA ASP A 119 -7.21 -1.57 7.66
C ASP A 119 -6.45 -2.63 6.88
N LEU A 120 -6.17 -3.75 7.56
CA LEU A 120 -5.61 -4.96 6.97
C LEU A 120 -6.72 -5.99 6.81
N THR A 121 -6.94 -6.44 5.59
CA THR A 121 -7.95 -7.44 5.24
C THR A 121 -7.26 -8.75 4.90
N ILE A 122 -7.60 -9.80 5.65
CA ILE A 122 -7.14 -11.17 5.46
C ILE A 122 -8.34 -12.09 5.66
N ARG A 123 -8.64 -12.94 4.67
CA ARG A 123 -9.68 -13.98 4.76
C ARG A 123 -11.09 -13.42 5.10
N ASP A 124 -11.57 -12.46 4.32
CA ASP A 124 -12.84 -11.73 4.51
C ASP A 124 -14.07 -12.32 3.80
#